data_AF-C6SIG0-F1
#
_entry.id   AF-C6SIG0-F1
#
_cell.length_a   1.000
_cell.length_b   1.000
_cell.length_c   1.000
_cell.angle_alpha   90.00
_cell.angle_beta   90.00
_cell.angle_gamma   90.00
#
_symmetry.space_group_name_H-M   'P 1'
#
loop_
_entity.id
_entity.type
_entity.pdbx_description
1 polymer ?
#
loop_
_entity_poly.entity_id
_entity_poly.type
_entity_poly.pdbx_seq_one_letter_code
_entity_poly.pdbx_strand_id
1 'polypeptide(L)'
;MQTAARRSFDYDMPLIQTPTSACQIRQAWAKVADTPDRETADRLKDEIKALLKEKNAVLVAHYYVDPLIQDLALETGGCVGDSLEMARFGAEHEAGTLVVAGVRFMGESAKILCPEKTVLMPDLEAECSFGIWVARKRRFRRFATNTPTARWGCTPTLPPP
;
A
#
# COMPACT_ATOMS: atom_id res chain seq x y z
N MET A 1 -4.33 -19.57 8.05
CA MET A 1 -3.15 -18.70 8.25
C MET A 1 -1.94 -19.43 7.72
N GLN A 2 -1.50 -19.14 6.49
CA GLN A 2 -0.26 -19.70 5.94
C GLN A 2 0.92 -18.95 6.55
N THR A 3 1.80 -19.68 7.21
CA THR A 3 3.06 -19.18 7.76
C THR A 3 3.95 -18.83 6.58
N ALA A 4 4.05 -17.55 6.21
CA ALA A 4 4.96 -17.14 5.16
C ALA A 4 6.40 -17.56 5.53
N ALA A 5 6.96 -18.48 4.74
CA ALA A 5 8.28 -19.04 4.99
C ALA A 5 9.33 -17.93 4.87
N ARG A 6 10.23 -17.84 5.87
CA ARG A 6 11.40 -16.96 5.76
C ARG A 6 12.38 -17.61 4.80
N ARG A 7 12.58 -17.01 3.63
CA ARG A 7 13.58 -17.42 2.65
C ARG A 7 14.87 -16.63 2.86
N SER A 8 16.01 -17.30 2.87
CA SER A 8 17.32 -16.67 2.94
C SER A 8 17.81 -16.31 1.55
N PHE A 9 18.32 -15.09 1.39
CA PHE A 9 18.94 -14.60 0.17
C PHE A 9 20.36 -14.15 0.48
N ASP A 10 21.30 -14.58 -0.35
CA ASP A 10 22.69 -14.15 -0.29
C ASP A 10 22.81 -12.72 -0.87
N TYR A 11 23.57 -11.86 -0.18
CA TYR A 11 23.87 -10.51 -0.64
C TYR A 11 25.32 -10.12 -0.32
N ASP A 12 25.91 -9.35 -1.22
CA ASP A 12 27.27 -8.82 -1.11
C ASP A 12 27.34 -7.65 -0.13
N MET A 13 27.91 -7.88 1.05
CA MET A 13 28.15 -6.81 2.01
C MET A 13 29.59 -6.28 1.89
N PRO A 14 29.78 -4.98 1.64
CA PRO A 14 31.12 -4.40 1.54
C PRO A 14 31.84 -4.46 2.89
N LEU A 15 33.10 -4.88 2.87
CA LEU A 15 33.96 -4.86 4.05
C LEU A 15 34.49 -3.45 4.29
N ILE A 16 33.77 -2.69 5.12
CA ILE A 16 34.05 -1.27 5.44
C ILE A 16 35.46 -1.07 6.04
N GLN A 17 36.11 -2.13 6.54
CA GLN A 17 37.39 -2.09 7.24
C GLN A 17 38.61 -2.49 6.39
N THR A 18 38.43 -2.85 5.12
CA THR A 18 39.55 -3.20 4.22
C THR A 18 39.79 -2.13 3.17
N PRO A 19 41.06 -1.81 2.83
CA PRO A 19 41.40 -0.82 1.79
C PRO A 19 41.08 -1.29 0.36
N THR A 20 40.61 -2.53 0.20
CA THR A 20 40.22 -3.13 -1.08
C THR A 20 38.69 -3.20 -1.19
N SER A 21 38.15 -3.14 -2.41
CA SER A 21 36.74 -3.40 -2.75
C SER A 21 36.37 -4.89 -2.55
N ALA A 22 36.62 -5.44 -1.37
CA ALA A 22 36.24 -6.79 -1.01
C ALA A 22 34.81 -6.80 -0.43
N CYS A 23 33.96 -7.66 -0.98
CA CYS A 23 32.66 -7.99 -0.39
C CYS A 23 32.73 -9.36 0.29
N GLN A 24 31.91 -9.54 1.33
CA GLN A 24 31.62 -10.84 1.91
C GLN A 24 30.16 -11.19 1.63
N ILE A 25 29.91 -12.44 1.24
CA ILE A 25 28.54 -12.94 1.11
C ILE A 25 27.94 -13.06 2.52
N ARG A 26 26.81 -12.41 2.74
CA ARG A 26 25.98 -12.57 3.94
C ARG A 26 24.57 -12.97 3.57
N GLN A 27 23.88 -13.60 4.52
CA GLN A 27 22.49 -14.01 4.37
C GLN A 27 21.55 -12.98 5.00
N ALA A 28 20.60 -12.50 4.19
CA ALA A 28 19.42 -11.78 4.65
C ALA A 28 18.21 -12.73 4.60
N TRP A 29 17.22 -12.51 5.45
CA TRP A 29 15.97 -13.27 5.45
C TRP A 29 14.82 -12.35 5.04
N ALA A 30 13.98 -12.83 4.13
CA ALA A 30 12.77 -12.14 3.72
C ALA A 30 11.54 -13.04 3.90
N LYS A 31 10.44 -12.46 4.38
CA LYS A 31 9.12 -13.09 4.41
C LYS A 31 8.59 -13.06 2.98
N VAL A 32 8.72 -14.16 2.25
CA VAL A 32 8.28 -14.26 0.85
C VAL A 32 7.18 -15.31 0.80
N ALA A 33 6.01 -14.94 0.27
CA ALA A 33 4.95 -15.90 0.03
C ALA A 33 5.33 -16.80 -1.16
N ASP A 34 4.96 -18.07 -1.09
CA ASP A 34 5.11 -18.97 -2.24
C ASP A 34 4.12 -18.55 -3.32
N THR A 35 4.58 -18.50 -4.57
CA THR A 35 3.70 -18.22 -5.72
C THR A 35 2.79 -19.45 -5.93
N PRO A 36 1.46 -19.30 -5.90
CA PRO A 36 0.56 -20.43 -6.15
C PRO A 36 0.74 -20.95 -7.58
N ASP A 37 0.44 -22.23 -7.78
CA ASP A 37 0.32 -22.79 -9.12
C ASP A 37 -0.83 -22.11 -9.88
N ARG A 38 -0.77 -22.18 -11.21
CA ARG A 38 -1.71 -21.46 -12.09
C ARG A 38 -3.16 -21.89 -11.86
N GLU A 39 -3.41 -23.19 -11.69
CA GLU A 39 -4.76 -23.73 -11.48
C GLU A 39 -5.34 -23.25 -10.15
N THR A 40 -4.55 -23.30 -9.07
CA THR A 40 -4.97 -22.74 -7.78
C THR A 40 -5.20 -21.22 -7.85
N ALA A 41 -4.33 -20.48 -8.55
CA ALA A 41 -4.47 -19.04 -8.72
C ALA A 41 -5.78 -18.67 -9.45
N ASP A 42 -6.10 -19.37 -10.54
CA ASP A 42 -7.33 -19.15 -11.30
C ASP A 42 -8.57 -19.47 -10.46
N ARG A 43 -8.56 -20.59 -9.71
CA ARG A 43 -9.63 -20.95 -8.78
C ARG A 43 -9.85 -19.87 -7.70
N LEU A 44 -8.76 -19.36 -7.11
CA LEU A 44 -8.83 -18.29 -6.11
C LEU A 44 -9.35 -16.99 -6.71
N LYS A 45 -8.94 -16.63 -7.92
CA LYS A 45 -9.47 -15.46 -8.64
C LYS A 45 -10.98 -15.56 -8.81
N ASP A 46 -11.50 -16.71 -9.21
CA ASP A 46 -12.94 -16.91 -9.40
C ASP A 46 -13.72 -16.86 -8.08
N GLU A 47 -13.17 -17.42 -7.00
CA GLU A 47 -13.75 -17.32 -5.66
C GLU A 47 -13.81 -15.86 -5.18
N ILE A 48 -12.72 -15.09 -5.37
CA ILE A 48 -12.69 -13.67 -5.00
C ILE A 48 -13.69 -12.87 -5.83
N LYS A 49 -13.81 -13.13 -7.15
CA LYS A 49 -14.82 -12.48 -8.01
C LYS A 49 -16.24 -12.74 -7.50
N ALA A 50 -16.54 -13.96 -7.09
CA ALA A 50 -17.85 -14.31 -6.55
C ALA A 50 -18.12 -13.56 -5.23
N LEU A 51 -17.13 -13.52 -4.33
CA LEU A 51 -17.23 -12.83 -3.04
C LEU A 51 -17.37 -11.30 -3.21
N LEU A 52 -16.65 -10.69 -4.15
CA LEU A 52 -16.76 -9.26 -4.43
C LEU A 52 -18.18 -8.90 -4.86
N LYS A 53 -18.80 -9.72 -5.71
CA LYS A 53 -20.20 -9.54 -6.13
C LYS A 53 -21.17 -9.75 -4.96
N GLU A 54 -21.00 -10.82 -4.18
CA GLU A 54 -21.86 -11.12 -3.02
C GLU A 54 -21.85 -9.98 -2.00
N LYS A 55 -20.69 -9.37 -1.75
CA LYS A 55 -20.52 -8.32 -0.75
C LYS A 55 -20.71 -6.89 -1.28
N ASN A 56 -21.15 -6.75 -2.54
CA ASN A 56 -21.21 -5.46 -3.23
C ASN A 56 -19.93 -4.63 -3.01
N ALA A 57 -18.79 -5.28 -3.31
CA ALA A 57 -17.46 -4.77 -3.04
C ALA A 57 -16.70 -4.53 -4.35
N VAL A 58 -15.92 -3.46 -4.40
CA VAL A 58 -15.03 -3.16 -5.52
C VAL A 58 -13.57 -3.23 -5.07
N LEU A 59 -12.71 -3.81 -5.91
CA LEU A 59 -11.29 -3.98 -5.64
C LEU A 59 -10.49 -2.87 -6.34
N VAL A 60 -9.66 -2.16 -5.58
CA VAL A 60 -8.71 -1.20 -6.12
C VAL A 60 -7.30 -1.63 -5.77
N ALA A 61 -6.38 -1.59 -6.73
CA ALA A 61 -5.00 -2.04 -6.55
C ALA A 61 -3.98 -0.95 -6.87
N HIS A 62 -2.92 -0.88 -6.06
CA HIS A 62 -1.79 -0.01 -6.34
C HIS A 62 -0.83 -0.67 -7.36
N TYR A 63 -0.11 0.15 -8.13
CA TYR A 63 0.88 -0.30 -9.14
C TYR A 63 1.98 -1.26 -8.62
N TYR A 64 2.19 -1.33 -7.30
CA TYR A 64 3.24 -2.13 -6.68
C TYR A 64 2.74 -3.46 -6.10
N VAL A 65 1.47 -3.78 -6.31
CA VAL A 65 0.90 -5.07 -5.90
C VAL A 65 1.21 -6.13 -6.95
N ASP A 66 1.14 -7.40 -6.56
CA ASP A 66 1.29 -8.54 -7.46
C ASP A 66 0.40 -8.41 -8.73
N PRO A 67 0.94 -8.72 -9.92
CA PRO A 67 0.20 -8.60 -11.19
C PRO A 67 -1.11 -9.38 -11.20
N LEU A 68 -1.20 -10.53 -10.50
CA LEU A 68 -2.45 -11.30 -10.42
C LEU A 68 -3.58 -10.50 -9.76
N ILE A 69 -3.25 -9.65 -8.79
CA ILE A 69 -4.21 -8.77 -8.11
C ILE A 69 -4.55 -7.56 -8.97
N GLN A 70 -3.59 -7.04 -9.74
CA GLN A 70 -3.85 -5.97 -10.71
C GLN A 70 -4.83 -6.44 -11.79
N ASP A 71 -4.58 -7.62 -12.37
CA ASP A 71 -5.48 -8.25 -13.35
C ASP A 71 -6.88 -8.47 -12.74
N LEU A 72 -6.93 -9.00 -11.52
CA LEU A 72 -8.19 -9.23 -10.81
C LEU A 72 -8.97 -7.92 -10.58
N ALA A 73 -8.30 -6.83 -10.22
CA ALA A 73 -8.93 -5.53 -10.04
C ALA A 73 -9.54 -5.02 -11.36
N LEU A 74 -8.82 -5.15 -12.48
CA LEU A 74 -9.32 -4.75 -13.80
C LEU A 74 -10.48 -5.65 -14.27
N GLU A 75 -10.37 -6.97 -14.09
CA GLU A 75 -11.40 -7.94 -14.48
C GLU A 75 -12.69 -7.79 -13.67
N THR A 76 -12.60 -7.32 -12.42
CA THR A 76 -13.76 -7.13 -11.53
C THR A 76 -14.44 -5.77 -11.68
N GLY A 77 -13.97 -4.92 -12.61
CA GLY A 77 -14.50 -3.58 -12.82
C GLY A 77 -13.99 -2.54 -11.82
N GLY A 78 -12.90 -2.85 -11.12
CA GLY A 78 -12.18 -1.94 -10.26
C GLY A 78 -11.16 -1.07 -11.01
N CYS A 79 -10.18 -0.54 -10.28
CA CYS A 79 -9.12 0.30 -10.85
C CYS A 79 -7.73 -0.13 -10.37
N VAL A 80 -6.74 0.09 -11.23
CA VAL A 80 -5.32 0.00 -10.89
C VAL A 80 -4.74 1.39 -11.04
N GLY A 81 -4.17 1.95 -9.97
CA GLY A 81 -3.86 3.37 -9.95
C GLY A 81 -2.92 3.82 -8.84
N ASP A 82 -2.71 5.13 -8.78
CA ASP A 82 -2.05 5.78 -7.64
C ASP A 82 -3.04 5.98 -6.47
N SER A 83 -2.55 6.45 -5.33
CA SER A 83 -3.38 6.63 -4.13
C SER A 83 -4.53 7.62 -4.30
N LEU A 84 -4.37 8.65 -5.14
CA LEU A 84 -5.39 9.68 -5.34
C LEU A 84 -6.47 9.19 -6.31
N GLU A 85 -6.05 8.54 -7.39
CA GLU A 85 -6.91 7.90 -8.38
C GLU A 85 -7.76 6.82 -7.73
N MET A 86 -7.16 5.93 -6.94
CA MET A 86 -7.88 4.89 -6.19
C MET A 86 -8.93 5.50 -5.25
N ALA A 87 -8.61 6.62 -4.58
CA ALA A 87 -9.54 7.24 -3.66
C ALA A 87 -10.68 7.99 -4.38
N ARG A 88 -10.41 8.64 -5.51
CA ARG A 88 -11.44 9.26 -6.37
C ARG A 88 -12.40 8.21 -6.93
N PHE A 89 -11.85 7.15 -7.52
CA PHE A 89 -12.64 6.03 -8.02
C PHE A 89 -13.50 5.42 -6.89
N GLY A 90 -12.89 5.19 -5.73
CA GLY A 90 -13.61 4.68 -4.55
C GLY A 90 -14.75 5.59 -4.08
N ALA A 91 -14.63 6.91 -4.23
CA ALA A 91 -15.68 7.87 -3.87
C ALA A 91 -16.84 7.85 -4.88
N GLU A 92 -16.54 7.80 -6.17
CA GLU A 92 -17.52 7.84 -7.28
C GLU A 92 -18.25 6.50 -7.49
N HIS A 93 -17.62 5.37 -7.16
CA HIS A 93 -18.17 4.03 -7.42
C HIS A 93 -19.41 3.70 -6.55
N GLU A 94 -20.40 3.00 -7.09
CA GLU A 94 -21.67 2.71 -6.38
C GLU A 94 -21.55 1.63 -5.28
N ALA A 95 -20.46 0.85 -5.31
CA ALA A 95 -20.21 -0.21 -4.33
C ALA A 95 -20.17 0.34 -2.89
N GLY A 96 -20.86 -0.35 -1.97
CA GLY A 96 -20.86 0.00 -0.54
C GLY A 96 -19.57 -0.40 0.19
N THR A 97 -18.80 -1.32 -0.39
CA THR A 97 -17.53 -1.80 0.15
C THR A 97 -16.39 -1.55 -0.82
N LEU A 98 -15.26 -1.05 -0.32
CA LEU A 98 -14.04 -0.78 -1.08
C LEU A 98 -12.89 -1.63 -0.51
N VAL A 99 -12.34 -2.54 -1.32
CA VAL A 99 -11.18 -3.34 -0.95
C VAL A 99 -9.94 -2.67 -1.52
N VAL A 100 -9.05 -2.21 -0.64
CA VAL A 100 -7.82 -1.51 -1.03
C VAL A 100 -6.64 -2.48 -0.94
N ALA A 101 -6.19 -2.96 -2.10
CA ALA A 101 -4.94 -3.70 -2.23
C ALA A 101 -3.78 -2.69 -2.27
N GLY A 102 -3.22 -2.40 -1.10
CA GLY A 102 -2.15 -1.44 -0.91
C GLY A 102 -1.68 -1.38 0.53
N VAL A 103 -1.01 -0.30 0.90
CA VAL A 103 -0.46 -0.09 2.25
C VAL A 103 -1.45 0.64 3.17
N ARG A 104 -1.25 0.53 4.48
CA ARG A 104 -2.19 1.03 5.51
C ARG A 104 -2.63 2.48 5.31
N PHE A 105 -1.67 3.37 5.02
CA PHE A 105 -1.96 4.78 4.80
C PHE A 105 -2.91 5.04 3.62
N MET A 106 -2.86 4.20 2.58
CA MET A 106 -3.77 4.32 1.44
C MET A 106 -5.21 3.93 1.84
N GLY A 107 -5.36 2.86 2.63
CA GLY A 107 -6.66 2.48 3.19
C GLY A 107 -7.25 3.52 4.13
N GLU A 108 -6.42 4.08 5.03
CA GLU A 108 -6.81 5.20 5.90
C GLU A 108 -7.27 6.42 5.10
N SER A 109 -6.53 6.77 4.03
CA SER A 109 -6.88 7.89 3.14
C SER A 109 -8.21 7.66 2.41
N ALA A 110 -8.43 6.44 1.92
CA ALA A 110 -9.70 6.06 1.28
C ALA A 110 -10.87 6.16 2.26
N LYS A 111 -10.69 5.77 3.54
CA LYS A 111 -11.74 5.88 4.57
C LYS A 111 -12.07 7.32 4.94
N ILE A 112 -11.07 8.22 4.92
CA ILE A 112 -11.28 9.66 5.13
C ILE A 112 -12.14 10.26 3.99
N LEU A 113 -11.88 9.85 2.75
CA LEU A 113 -12.58 10.36 1.57
C LEU A 113 -13.95 9.70 1.35
N CYS A 114 -14.15 8.48 1.84
CA CYS A 114 -15.39 7.70 1.74
C CYS A 114 -15.91 7.29 3.13
N PRO A 115 -16.38 8.23 3.98
CA PRO A 115 -16.72 7.93 5.37
C PRO A 115 -17.86 6.91 5.51
N GLU A 116 -18.83 6.95 4.59
CA GLU A 116 -20.01 6.07 4.61
C GLU A 116 -19.72 4.65 4.08
N LYS A 117 -18.64 4.46 3.33
CA LYS A 117 -18.31 3.17 2.71
C LYS A 117 -17.45 2.32 3.64
N THR A 118 -17.62 1.00 3.56
CA THR A 118 -16.75 0.07 4.29
C THR A 118 -15.44 -0.08 3.53
N VAL A 119 -14.31 0.29 4.15
CA VAL A 119 -12.97 0.12 3.55
C VAL A 119 -12.29 -1.10 4.18
N LEU A 120 -11.90 -2.07 3.34
CA LEU A 120 -11.21 -3.29 3.75
C LEU A 120 -9.80 -3.32 3.20
N MET A 121 -8.88 -3.86 3.99
CA MET A 121 -7.49 -4.06 3.61
C MET A 121 -7.12 -5.54 3.74
N PRO A 122 -6.57 -6.18 2.68
CA PRO A 122 -6.21 -7.59 2.71
C PRO A 122 -5.12 -7.93 3.74
N ASP A 123 -4.16 -7.02 3.92
CA ASP A 123 -3.09 -7.14 4.89
C ASP A 123 -2.95 -5.83 5.67
N LEU A 124 -3.16 -5.91 7.00
CA LEU A 124 -3.01 -4.77 7.91
C LEU A 124 -1.54 -4.52 8.29
N GLU A 125 -0.65 -5.50 8.08
CA GLU A 125 0.80 -5.36 8.30
C GLU A 125 1.52 -4.70 7.11
N ALA A 126 0.83 -4.51 5.98
CA ALA A 126 1.37 -3.83 4.80
C ALA A 126 1.57 -2.33 5.08
N GLU A 127 2.73 -1.97 5.63
CA GLU A 127 3.11 -0.60 5.93
C GLU A 127 4.07 -0.02 4.88
N CYS A 128 3.90 1.26 4.56
CA CYS A 128 4.91 2.01 3.82
C CYS A 128 6.01 2.47 4.78
N SER A 129 7.27 2.27 4.43
CA SER A 129 8.44 2.78 5.17
C SER A 129 8.38 4.29 5.40
N PHE A 130 7.73 5.04 4.52
CA PHE A 130 7.48 6.47 4.65
C PHE A 130 6.40 6.80 5.71
N GLY A 131 5.38 5.96 5.84
CA GLY A 131 4.33 6.09 6.87
C GLY A 131 4.90 5.97 8.29
N ILE A 132 5.88 5.07 8.48
CA ILE A 132 6.63 4.92 9.74
C ILE A 132 7.42 6.21 10.07
N TRP A 133 8.01 6.86 9.06
CA TRP A 133 8.76 8.10 9.23
C TRP A 133 7.87 9.27 9.70
N VAL A 134 6.65 9.38 9.17
CA VAL A 134 5.68 10.41 9.58
C VAL A 134 5.10 10.10 10.96
N ALA A 135 4.81 8.83 11.28
CA ALA A 135 4.39 8.42 12.63
C ALA A 135 5.47 8.74 13.69
N ARG A 136 6.74 8.52 13.37
CA ARG A 136 7.87 8.88 14.24
C ARG A 136 8.07 10.39 14.38
N LYS A 137 7.62 11.20 13.41
CA LYS A 137 7.56 12.68 13.50
C LYS A 137 6.37 13.23 14.30
N ARG A 138 5.41 12.45 14.79
CA ARG A 138 4.49 12.95 15.84
C ARG A 138 5.23 13.33 17.14
N ARG A 139 6.46 12.85 17.33
CA ARG A 139 7.39 13.33 18.38
C ARG A 139 8.09 14.66 18.04
N PHE A 140 8.04 15.13 16.79
CA PHE A 140 8.64 16.39 16.32
C PHE A 140 7.71 17.60 16.50
N ARG A 141 6.43 17.40 16.84
CA ARG A 141 5.51 18.51 17.16
C ARG A 141 5.91 19.29 18.42
N ARG A 142 6.86 18.77 19.20
CA ARG A 142 7.49 19.49 20.33
C ARG A 142 8.63 20.43 19.92
N PHE A 143 9.07 20.40 18.66
CA PHE A 143 10.13 21.27 18.14
C PHE A 143 9.58 22.51 17.40
N ALA A 144 8.35 22.44 16.91
CA ALA A 144 7.71 23.53 16.15
C ALA A 144 7.13 24.66 17.04
N THR A 145 7.16 24.52 18.36
CA THR A 145 6.63 25.55 19.28
C THR A 145 7.63 26.66 19.62
N ASN A 146 8.88 26.62 19.12
CA ASN A 146 9.91 27.60 19.50
C ASN A 146 10.57 28.37 18.35
N THR A 147 10.00 28.32 17.14
CA THR A 147 10.44 29.16 16.01
C THR A 147 9.27 29.96 15.47
N PRO A 148 9.11 31.24 15.87
CA PRO A 148 8.05 32.09 15.36
C PRO A 148 8.50 32.66 14.01
N THR A 149 8.43 31.87 12.94
CA THR A 149 8.39 32.28 11.51
C THR A 149 8.73 31.10 10.59
N ALA A 150 7.78 30.21 10.34
CA ALA A 150 7.83 29.35 9.14
C ALA A 150 6.40 29.03 8.71
N ARG A 151 5.82 29.95 7.95
CA ARG A 151 4.53 29.82 7.28
C ARG A 151 4.73 28.93 6.05
N TRP A 152 4.31 27.67 6.12
CA TRP A 152 4.18 26.81 4.94
C TRP A 152 2.79 27.05 4.33
N GLY A 153 2.73 27.71 3.18
CA GLY A 153 1.50 27.91 2.42
C GLY A 153 1.71 27.55 0.95
N CYS A 154 0.91 26.63 0.41
CA CYS A 154 0.67 26.52 -1.02
C CYS A 154 -0.55 27.39 -1.37
N THR A 155 -0.23 28.64 -1.70
CA THR A 155 -0.92 29.75 -2.40
C THR A 155 -2.44 30.00 -2.28
N PRO A 156 -2.84 31.29 -2.12
CA PRO A 156 -4.23 31.72 -1.99
C PRO A 156 -4.89 32.05 -3.34
N THR A 157 -6.16 31.70 -3.46
CA THR A 157 -7.11 32.19 -4.48
C THR A 157 -7.47 33.66 -4.24
N LEU A 158 -7.45 34.48 -5.29
CA LEU A 158 -8.09 35.80 -5.36
C LEU A 158 -9.36 35.70 -6.23
N PRO A 159 -10.48 36.33 -5.85
CA PRO A 159 -11.45 36.84 -6.82
C PRO A 159 -11.62 38.39 -6.74
N PRO A 160 -12.03 39.03 -7.86
CA PRO A 160 -12.13 40.50 -8.04
C PRO A 160 -13.55 41.04 -7.69
N PRO A 161 -13.88 42.34 -7.88
CA PRO A 161 -13.06 43.55 -8.08
C PRO A 161 -12.91 44.42 -6.82
#